data_AF-U9VS95-F1
#
_entry.id   AF-U9VS95-F1
#
_cell.length_a   1.000
_cell.length_b   1.000
_cell.length_c   1.000
_cell.angle_alpha   90.00
_cell.angle_beta   90.00
_cell.angle_gamma   90.00
#
_symmetry.space_group_name_H-M   'P 1'
#
loop_
_entity.id
_entity.type
_entity.pdbx_description
1 polymer ?
#
loop_
_entity_poly.entity_id
_entity_poly.type
_entity_poly.pdbx_seq_one_letter_code
_entity_poly.pdbx_strand_id
1 'polypeptide(L)'
;MAVTGSWTQFYDWNCDGSYSSTTMDIKADGTWTSGEGYSGLWVQVAGMFLFTFNNSETTYAGNLASESITGIQTTFTGLTGCFYMLQSGVPTSFAALRIKEKADSSGAA
;
A
#
# COMPACT_ATOMS: atom_id res chain seq x y z
N MET A 1 -5.87 5.10 -15.25
CA MET A 1 -5.04 5.53 -14.11
C MET A 1 -3.81 4.66 -14.11
N ALA A 2 -2.61 5.26 -14.20
CA ALA A 2 -1.37 4.52 -14.11
C ALA A 2 -0.87 4.60 -12.65
N VAL A 3 -0.61 3.45 -12.02
CA VAL A 3 -0.09 3.34 -10.65
C VAL A 3 1.34 3.90 -10.48
N THR A 4 1.97 4.33 -11.58
CA THR A 4 3.32 4.87 -11.60
C THR A 4 3.44 6.16 -10.80
N GLY A 5 4.52 6.30 -10.03
CA GLY A 5 4.77 7.46 -9.20
C GLY A 5 5.36 7.07 -7.85
N SER A 6 5.49 8.05 -6.96
CA SER A 6 5.98 7.85 -5.60
C SER A 6 4.82 7.54 -4.66
N TRP A 7 5.02 6.57 -3.78
CA TRP A 7 4.08 6.06 -2.80
C TRP A 7 4.76 5.89 -1.45
N THR A 8 3.97 5.89 -0.39
CA THR A 8 4.39 5.40 0.92
C THR A 8 3.69 4.09 1.17
N GLN A 9 4.46 3.02 1.34
CA GLN A 9 3.99 1.70 1.71
C GLN A 9 3.95 1.58 3.23
N PHE A 10 2.84 1.09 3.76
CA PHE A 10 2.67 0.70 5.15
C PHE A 10 2.41 -0.79 5.20
N TYR A 11 3.21 -1.54 5.95
CA TYR A 11 3.11 -2.99 6.04
C TYR A 11 3.13 -3.45 7.49
N ASP A 12 2.31 -4.46 7.77
CA ASP A 12 2.14 -5.07 9.08
C ASP A 12 2.10 -6.59 8.90
N TRP A 13 3.10 -7.26 9.46
CA TRP A 13 3.12 -8.72 9.54
C TRP A 13 2.18 -9.18 10.64
N ASN A 14 1.30 -10.14 10.33
CA ASN A 14 0.21 -10.62 11.19
C ASN A 14 -1.01 -9.71 11.32
N CYS A 15 -1.01 -8.52 10.71
CA CYS A 15 -2.14 -7.59 10.72
C CYS A 15 -2.57 -7.19 12.15
N ASP A 16 -1.62 -6.97 13.05
CA ASP A 16 -1.88 -6.69 14.47
C ASP A 16 -2.09 -5.20 14.79
N GLY A 17 -1.95 -4.32 13.80
CA GLY A 17 -2.03 -2.87 13.88
C GLY A 17 -0.66 -2.17 13.94
N SER A 18 0.45 -2.92 14.02
CA SER A 18 1.80 -2.37 14.16
C SER A 18 2.48 -2.17 12.81
N TYR A 19 2.12 -1.09 12.13
CA TYR A 19 2.65 -0.79 10.80
C TYR A 19 4.08 -0.25 10.82
N SER A 20 4.93 -0.87 10.02
CA SER A 20 6.17 -0.27 9.51
C SER A 20 5.89 0.47 8.19
N SER A 21 6.76 1.39 7.80
CA SER A 21 6.57 2.11 6.54
C SER A 21 7.87 2.40 5.79
N THR A 22 7.77 2.46 4.47
CA THR A 22 8.87 2.80 3.56
C THR A 22 8.35 3.55 2.34
N THR A 23 9.20 4.36 1.73
CA THR A 23 8.86 4.98 0.44
C THR A 23 9.02 3.95 -0.68
N MET A 24 8.24 4.09 -1.74
CA MET A 24 8.25 3.21 -2.89
C MET A 24 8.04 4.02 -4.17
N ASP A 25 8.90 3.83 -5.17
CA ASP A 25 8.76 4.42 -6.50
C ASP A 25 8.36 3.36 -7.50
N ILE A 26 7.15 3.48 -8.03
CA ILE A 26 6.59 2.59 -9.06
C ILE A 26 6.90 3.18 -10.43
N LYS A 27 7.68 2.46 -11.24
CA LYS A 27 8.17 2.92 -12.54
C LYS A 27 7.34 2.36 -13.68
N ALA A 28 7.23 3.12 -14.76
CA ALA A 28 6.43 2.73 -15.93
C ALA A 28 6.97 1.50 -16.68
N ASP A 29 8.21 1.09 -16.42
CA ASP A 29 8.86 -0.08 -17.01
C ASP A 29 8.48 -1.41 -16.35
N GLY A 30 7.56 -1.41 -15.38
CA GLY A 30 7.14 -2.61 -14.65
C GLY A 30 8.03 -2.94 -13.45
N THR A 31 8.96 -2.04 -13.08
CA THR A 31 9.81 -2.20 -11.89
C THR A 31 9.45 -1.21 -10.78
N TRP A 32 9.90 -1.52 -9.56
CA TRP A 32 9.77 -0.63 -8.41
C TRP A 32 11.05 -0.62 -7.57
N THR A 33 11.23 0.45 -6.79
CA THR A 33 12.31 0.58 -5.80
C THR A 33 11.76 1.11 -4.47
N SER A 34 12.33 0.69 -3.33
CA SER A 34 11.96 1.24 -2.02
C SER A 34 13.08 2.08 -1.38
N GLY A 35 12.70 2.91 -0.40
CA GLY A 35 13.65 3.67 0.42
C GLY A 35 14.58 2.80 1.27
N GLU A 36 14.25 1.52 1.46
CA GLU A 36 15.08 0.52 2.14
C GLU A 36 16.13 -0.13 1.21
N GLY A 37 16.17 0.25 -0.07
CA GLY A 37 17.11 -0.30 -1.05
C GLY A 37 16.64 -1.60 -1.72
N TYR A 38 15.40 -2.01 -1.50
CA TYR A 38 14.81 -3.14 -2.20
C TYR A 38 14.26 -2.74 -3.57
N SER A 39 14.06 -3.73 -4.43
CA SER A 39 13.49 -3.55 -5.76
C SER A 39 12.77 -4.81 -6.21
N GLY A 40 11.96 -4.69 -7.25
CA GLY A 40 11.29 -5.83 -7.83
C GLY A 40 10.40 -5.47 -9.00
N LEU A 41 9.50 -6.40 -9.31
CA LEU A 41 8.54 -6.28 -10.41
C LEU A 41 7.15 -5.95 -9.87
N TRP A 42 6.37 -5.23 -10.66
CA TRP A 42 4.96 -4.99 -10.39
C TRP A 42 4.11 -5.19 -11.64
N VAL A 43 2.83 -5.46 -11.42
CA VAL A 43 1.82 -5.52 -12.47
C VAL A 43 0.50 -4.96 -11.94
N GLN A 44 -0.27 -4.35 -12.82
CA GLN A 44 -1.64 -3.93 -12.53
C GLN A 44 -2.59 -4.49 -13.58
N VAL A 45 -3.62 -5.23 -13.15
CA VAL A 45 -4.66 -5.78 -14.04
C VAL A 45 -6.01 -5.60 -13.37
N ALA A 46 -6.99 -5.03 -14.09
CA ALA A 46 -8.37 -4.90 -13.63
C ALA A 46 -8.55 -4.29 -12.22
N GLY A 47 -7.69 -3.32 -11.85
CA GLY A 47 -7.74 -2.67 -10.53
C GLY A 47 -6.99 -3.42 -9.43
N MET A 48 -6.50 -4.63 -9.68
CA MET A 48 -5.55 -5.31 -8.80
C MET A 48 -4.14 -4.81 -9.08
N PHE A 49 -3.39 -4.54 -8.03
CA PHE A 49 -1.97 -4.24 -8.03
C PHE A 49 -1.23 -5.37 -7.32
N LEU A 50 -0.21 -5.90 -7.97
CA LEU A 50 0.64 -6.94 -7.41
C LEU A 50 2.09 -6.54 -7.60
N PHE A 51 2.91 -6.75 -6.57
CA PHE A 51 4.35 -6.62 -6.69
C PHE A 51 5.10 -7.70 -5.90
N THR A 52 6.29 -8.02 -6.38
CA THR A 52 7.20 -9.02 -5.81
C THR A 52 8.56 -8.39 -5.58
N PHE A 53 9.38 -9.03 -4.75
CA PHE A 53 10.74 -8.60 -4.46
C PHE A 53 11.73 -9.39 -5.35
N ASN A 54 12.77 -8.71 -5.83
CA ASN A 54 13.89 -9.40 -6.46
C ASN A 54 14.53 -10.35 -5.44
N ASN A 55 14.75 -11.61 -5.85
CA ASN A 55 15.35 -12.66 -5.02
C ASN A 55 14.52 -13.10 -3.80
N SER A 56 13.21 -12.84 -3.79
CA SER A 56 12.31 -13.35 -2.75
C SER A 56 10.94 -13.72 -3.31
N GLU A 57 10.29 -14.70 -2.70
CA GLU A 57 8.89 -15.06 -2.99
C GLU A 57 7.88 -14.11 -2.33
N THR A 58 8.37 -13.16 -1.52
CA THR A 58 7.51 -12.17 -0.87
C THR A 58 6.68 -11.43 -1.91
N THR A 59 5.37 -11.59 -1.79
CA THR A 59 4.38 -11.05 -2.73
C THR A 59 3.38 -10.21 -1.99
N TYR A 60 3.07 -9.06 -2.57
CA TYR A 60 2.07 -8.13 -2.11
C TYR A 60 0.99 -8.02 -3.19
N ALA A 61 -0.27 -8.18 -2.80
CA ALA A 61 -1.41 -8.07 -3.71
C ALA A 61 -2.52 -7.24 -3.06
N GLY A 62 -2.96 -6.19 -3.74
CA GLY A 62 -3.98 -5.28 -3.25
C GLY A 62 -4.84 -4.67 -4.35
N ASN A 63 -5.90 -3.99 -3.96
CA ASN A 63 -6.79 -3.28 -4.88
C ASN A 63 -6.40 -1.81 -4.92
N LEU A 64 -6.23 -1.27 -6.13
CA LEU A 64 -6.04 0.15 -6.38
C LEU A 64 -7.40 0.87 -6.39
N ALA A 65 -7.57 1.82 -5.49
CA ALA A 65 -8.72 2.69 -5.38
C ALA A 65 -8.25 4.17 -5.39
N SER A 66 -8.23 4.78 -6.58
CA SER A 66 -7.75 6.15 -6.79
C SER A 66 -6.30 6.34 -6.32
N GLU A 67 -6.08 6.93 -5.14
CA GLU A 67 -4.77 7.30 -4.58
C GLU A 67 -4.34 6.37 -3.44
N SER A 68 -5.07 5.28 -3.23
CA SER A 68 -4.74 4.26 -2.23
C SER A 68 -4.72 2.86 -2.82
N ILE A 69 -3.90 2.01 -2.22
CA ILE A 69 -3.86 0.56 -2.45
C ILE A 69 -4.04 -0.12 -1.11
N THR A 70 -4.85 -1.17 -1.03
CA THR A 70 -4.99 -1.96 0.20
C THR A 70 -5.04 -3.43 -0.14
N GLY A 71 -4.35 -4.24 0.65
CA GLY A 71 -4.20 -5.65 0.34
C GLY A 71 -3.49 -6.45 1.41
N ILE A 72 -2.99 -7.60 0.98
CA ILE A 72 -2.29 -8.58 1.81
C ILE A 72 -0.88 -8.84 1.27
N GLN A 73 0.01 -9.27 2.16
CA GLN A 73 1.31 -9.80 1.80
C GLN A 73 1.53 -11.21 2.33
N THR A 74 2.38 -11.96 1.65
CA THR A 74 2.79 -13.29 2.08
C THR A 74 4.21 -13.60 1.62
N THR A 75 4.93 -14.42 2.38
CA THR A 75 6.20 -15.03 1.94
C THR A 75 6.02 -16.41 1.35
N PHE A 76 4.80 -16.96 1.35
CA PHE A 76 4.46 -18.36 1.04
C PHE A 76 5.17 -19.44 1.89
N THR A 77 6.08 -19.03 2.77
CA THR A 77 6.85 -19.89 3.67
C THR A 77 6.42 -19.80 5.14
N GLY A 78 5.39 -19.02 5.43
CA GLY A 78 4.74 -19.00 6.76
C GLY A 78 4.41 -17.61 7.32
N LEU A 79 4.85 -16.52 6.68
CA LEU A 79 4.48 -15.17 7.09
C LEU A 79 3.41 -14.60 6.17
N THR A 80 2.36 -14.05 6.77
CA THR A 80 1.28 -13.32 6.10
C THR A 80 1.04 -12.00 6.81
N GLY A 81 0.52 -11.01 6.09
CA GLY A 81 0.25 -9.70 6.67
C GLY A 81 -0.67 -8.86 5.82
N CYS A 82 -0.85 -7.63 6.26
CA CYS A 82 -1.69 -6.63 5.63
C CYS A 82 -0.82 -5.44 5.24
N PHE A 83 -1.19 -4.79 4.14
CA PHE A 83 -0.54 -3.55 3.74
C PHE A 83 -1.54 -2.58 3.15
N TYR A 84 -1.14 -1.32 3.15
CA TYR A 84 -1.72 -0.32 2.31
C TYR A 84 -0.63 0.59 1.75
N MET A 85 -0.92 1.26 0.64
CA MET A 85 -0.05 2.27 0.06
C MET A 85 -0.86 3.53 -0.17
N LEU A 86 -0.24 4.68 0.06
CA LEU A 86 -0.81 5.99 -0.22
C LEU A 86 0.08 6.70 -1.23
N GLN A 87 -0.52 7.31 -2.25
CA GLN A 87 0.24 8.10 -3.21
C GLN A 87 0.90 9.30 -2.51
N SER A 88 2.09 9.68 -2.94
CA SER A 88 2.79 10.82 -2.37
C SER A 88 1.92 12.08 -2.45
N GLY A 89 1.81 12.81 -1.34
CA GLY A 89 0.91 13.96 -1.20
C GLY A 89 -0.43 13.64 -0.52
N VAL A 90 -0.82 12.37 -0.42
CA VAL A 90 -1.98 11.96 0.38
C VAL A 90 -1.63 12.06 1.88
N PRO A 91 -2.43 12.76 2.70
CA PRO A 91 -2.20 12.82 4.14
C PRO A 91 -2.22 11.43 4.77
N THR A 92 -1.12 11.05 5.42
CA THR A 92 -0.98 9.78 6.15
C THR A 92 -1.57 9.84 7.57
N SER A 93 -1.87 11.06 8.02
CA SER A 93 -2.70 11.34 9.18
C SER A 93 -3.81 12.28 8.76
N PHE A 94 -5.04 11.95 9.14
CA PHE A 94 -6.08 12.97 9.19
C PHE A 94 -5.74 13.87 10.38
N ALA A 95 -4.96 14.93 10.17
CA ALA A 95 -5.14 16.11 11.01
C ALA A 95 -6.61 16.43 10.87
N ALA A 96 -7.39 16.23 11.94
CA ALA A 96 -8.85 16.19 11.88
C ALA A 96 -9.39 17.38 11.07
N LEU A 97 -9.65 17.18 9.79
CA LEU A 97 -10.51 18.05 8.99
C LEU A 97 -11.94 17.66 9.37
N ARG A 98 -12.27 17.83 10.66
CA ARG A 98 -13.63 18.10 11.06
C ARG A 98 -13.97 19.42 10.39
N ILE A 99 -14.57 19.35 9.21
CA ILE A 99 -15.45 20.43 8.79
C ILE A 99 -16.46 20.52 9.93
N LYS A 100 -16.55 21.67 10.60
CA LYS A 100 -17.33 21.89 11.82
C LYS A 100 -18.83 21.52 11.72
N GLU A 101 -19.31 21.06 10.56
CA GLU A 101 -20.72 20.91 10.23
C GLU A 101 -21.12 19.59 9.56
N LYS A 102 -20.20 18.62 9.34
CA LYS A 102 -20.63 17.27 8.94
C LYS A 102 -20.44 16.32 10.12
N ALA A 103 -21.56 15.88 10.69
CA ALA A 103 -21.59 14.80 11.65
C ALA A 103 -20.99 13.54 11.01
N ASP A 104 -20.03 12.94 11.70
CA ASP A 104 -19.56 11.60 11.38
C ASP A 104 -20.76 10.66 11.53
N SER A 105 -21.06 9.86 10.50
CA SER A 105 -22.08 8.81 10.59
C SER A 105 -21.57 7.70 11.50
N SER A 106 -21.56 7.95 12.80
CA SER A 106 -21.55 6.90 13.79
C SER A 106 -22.87 6.15 13.60
N GLY A 107 -22.83 5.05 12.85
CA GLY A 107 -23.85 4.03 12.94
C GLY A 107 -23.95 3.60 14.39
N ALA A 108 -24.94 4.11 15.10
CA ALA A 108 -25.43 3.54 16.34
C ALA A 108 -26.76 2.86 15.99
N ALA A 109 -26.84 1.58 16.36
CA ALA A 109 -28.08 0.81 16.38
C ALA A 109 -29.08 1.43 17.36
#